data_AF-A0A1J3GTV5-F1
#
_entry.id   AF-A0A1J3GTV5-F1
#
_cell.length_a   1.000
_cell.length_b   1.000
_cell.length_c   1.000
_cell.angle_alpha   90.00
_cell.angle_beta   90.00
_cell.angle_gamma   90.00
#
_symmetry.space_group_name_H-M   'P 1'
#
loop_
_entity.id
_entity.type
_entity.pdbx_description
1 polymer ?
#
loop_
_entity_poly.entity_id
_entity_poly.type
_entity_poly.pdbx_seq_one_letter_code
_entity_poly.pdbx_strand_id
1 'polypeptide(L)'
;MGQRRWLFLLAIFACLLSFSCSRVLKLKSDDVRPVYNHTLALTLVEYASAVYMSDLTELFNWTCERCNGLTKGFQVIEIIFDVEHCLQAYVGVAKDLNAIIIAFRGTQEHSLQNWVSDLFWKQLDLN
;
A
#
# COMPACT_ATOMS: atom_id res chain seq x y z
N MET A 1 47.62 25.23 23.14
CA MET A 1 46.53 25.32 22.14
C MET A 1 45.75 24.01 21.92
N GLY A 2 46.29 22.81 22.24
CA GLY A 2 45.60 21.52 22.02
C GLY A 2 44.45 21.19 22.98
N GLN A 3 44.59 21.48 24.28
CA GLN A 3 43.61 21.08 25.31
C GLN A 3 42.26 21.80 25.17
N ARG A 4 42.27 23.09 24.85
CA ARG A 4 41.05 23.89 24.64
C ARG A 4 40.27 23.41 23.41
N ARG A 5 40.99 23.05 22.34
CA ARG A 5 40.42 22.51 21.09
C ARG A 5 39.81 21.11 21.28
N TRP A 6 40.40 20.30 22.15
CA TRP A 6 39.87 18.98 22.51
C TRP A 6 38.59 19.07 23.36
N LEU A 7 38.54 20.02 24.30
CA LEU A 7 37.33 20.32 25.07
C LEU A 7 36.18 20.81 24.19
N PHE A 8 36.47 21.65 23.19
CA PHE A 8 35.47 22.08 22.21
C PHE A 8 34.93 20.91 21.37
N LEU A 9 35.78 20.00 20.92
CA LEU A 9 35.36 18.82 20.16
C LEU A 9 34.52 17.86 21.01
N LEU A 10 34.88 17.65 22.28
CA LEU A 10 34.09 16.86 23.23
C LEU A 10 32.71 17.48 23.49
N ALA A 11 32.64 18.80 23.62
CA ALA A 11 31.38 19.50 23.80
C ALA A 11 30.46 19.36 22.57
N ILE A 12 31.02 19.46 21.36
CA ILE A 12 30.26 19.25 20.12
C ILE A 12 29.76 17.80 20.03
N PHE A 13 30.61 16.82 20.35
CA PHE A 13 30.22 15.41 20.31
C PHE A 13 29.14 15.08 21.35
N ALA A 14 29.23 15.64 22.56
CA ALA A 14 28.20 15.51 23.58
C ALA A 14 26.87 16.17 23.17
N CYS A 15 26.93 17.35 22.54
CA CYS A 15 25.74 18.02 21.99
C CYS A 15 25.07 17.17 20.90
N LEU A 16 25.84 16.60 19.98
CA LEU A 16 25.31 15.75 18.92
C LEU A 16 24.63 14.48 19.47
N LEU A 17 25.21 13.85 20.50
CA LEU A 17 24.61 12.69 21.18
C LEU A 17 23.34 13.05 21.96
N SER A 18 23.26 14.26 22.52
CA SER A 18 22.04 14.73 23.20
C SER A 18 20.89 15.08 22.23
N PHE A 19 21.23 15.52 21.01
CA PHE A 19 20.26 15.79 19.95
C PHE A 19 19.77 14.52 19.24
N SER A 20 20.52 13.41 19.32
CA SER A 20 20.12 12.11 18.77
C SER A 20 19.21 11.29 19.70
N CYS A 21 18.77 11.83 20.85
CA CYS A 21 17.66 11.24 21.58
C CYS A 21 16.41 11.35 20.71
N SER A 22 16.13 10.28 19.97
CA SER A 22 14.91 10.03 19.22
C SER A 22 13.72 10.54 20.01
N ARG A 23 13.19 11.70 19.60
CA ARG A 23 11.89 12.14 20.06
C ARG A 23 10.92 11.12 19.51
N VAL A 24 10.57 10.12 20.32
CA VAL A 24 9.43 9.26 20.04
C VAL A 24 8.25 10.21 19.96
N LEU A 25 7.80 10.48 18.73
CA LEU A 25 6.56 11.19 18.48
C LEU A 25 5.47 10.37 19.16
N LYS A 26 5.08 10.77 20.38
CA LYS A 26 3.85 10.30 21.01
C LYS A 26 2.72 10.93 20.23
N LEU A 27 2.38 10.29 19.11
CA LEU A 27 1.17 10.54 18.36
C LEU A 27 0.01 10.27 19.32
N LYS A 28 -0.62 11.34 19.79
CA LYS A 28 -1.87 11.27 20.54
C LYS A 28 -2.95 10.84 19.54
N SER A 29 -3.00 9.54 19.28
CA SER A 29 -4.14 8.92 18.61
C SER A 29 -5.26 8.89 19.63
N ASP A 30 -6.37 9.56 19.34
CA ASP A 30 -7.63 9.25 19.99
C ASP A 30 -7.87 7.73 19.88
N ASP A 31 -8.41 7.15 20.93
CA ASP A 31 -8.45 5.71 21.24
C ASP A 31 -9.36 4.88 20.30
N VAL A 32 -9.73 5.43 19.15
CA VAL A 32 -10.40 4.67 18.08
C VAL A 32 -9.33 4.23 17.09
N ARG A 33 -8.40 3.39 17.55
CA ARG A 33 -7.52 2.69 16.62
C ARG A 33 -8.38 1.68 15.86
N PRO A 34 -8.39 1.70 14.51
CA PRO A 34 -9.08 0.66 13.77
C PRO A 34 -8.51 -0.69 14.19
N VAL A 35 -9.37 -1.57 14.70
CA VAL A 35 -8.98 -2.91 15.12
C VAL A 35 -8.66 -3.70 13.87
N TYR A 36 -7.38 -4.05 13.70
CA TYR A 36 -6.95 -4.89 12.60
C TYR A 36 -7.65 -6.24 12.67
N ASN A 37 -8.34 -6.60 11.58
CA ASN A 37 -8.89 -7.93 11.39
C ASN A 37 -8.06 -8.67 10.34
N HIS A 38 -7.30 -9.67 10.78
CA HIS A 38 -6.37 -10.40 9.92
C HIS A 38 -7.06 -11.12 8.77
N THR A 39 -8.21 -11.75 9.04
CA THR A 39 -8.98 -12.46 8.01
C THR A 39 -9.48 -11.49 6.95
N LEU A 40 -10.09 -10.37 7.36
CA LEU A 40 -10.54 -9.34 6.41
C LEU A 40 -9.36 -8.80 5.58
N ALA A 41 -8.22 -8.56 6.22
CA ALA A 41 -7.03 -8.09 5.52
C ALA A 41 -6.54 -9.10 4.46
N LEU A 42 -6.50 -10.40 4.79
CA LEU A 42 -6.15 -11.45 3.83
C LEU A 42 -7.16 -11.56 2.70
N THR A 43 -8.47 -11.51 2.99
CA THR A 43 -9.52 -11.49 1.95
C THR A 43 -9.33 -10.33 0.98
N LEU A 44 -9.06 -9.12 1.48
CA LEU A 44 -8.81 -7.94 0.64
C LEU A 44 -7.52 -8.07 -0.19
N VAL A 45 -6.49 -8.71 0.36
CA VAL A 45 -5.26 -9.01 -0.38
C VAL A 45 -5.52 -10.02 -1.51
N GLU A 46 -6.33 -11.05 -1.29
CA GLU A 46 -6.72 -11.98 -2.34
C GLU A 46 -7.44 -11.25 -3.49
N TYR A 47 -8.42 -10.40 -3.19
CA TYR A 47 -9.07 -9.55 -4.18
C TYR A 47 -8.05 -8.68 -4.94
N ALA A 48 -7.19 -7.97 -4.22
CA ALA A 48 -6.15 -7.14 -4.84
C ALA A 48 -5.16 -7.94 -5.68
N SER A 49 -4.91 -9.21 -5.35
CA SER A 49 -4.00 -10.07 -6.10
C SER A 49 -4.60 -10.56 -7.43
N ALA A 50 -5.92 -10.74 -7.50
CA ALA A 50 -6.63 -11.26 -8.66
C ALA A 50 -6.62 -10.27 -9.85
N VAL A 51 -6.53 -8.96 -9.59
CA VAL A 51 -6.49 -7.94 -10.66
C VAL A 51 -5.23 -8.03 -11.56
N TYR A 52 -4.23 -8.81 -11.14
CA TYR A 52 -3.03 -9.10 -11.93
C TYR A 52 -3.18 -10.26 -12.89
N MET A 53 -4.32 -10.97 -12.89
CA MET A 53 -4.58 -12.02 -13.88
C MET A 53 -4.69 -11.42 -15.28
N SER A 54 -4.00 -12.02 -16.24
CA SER A 54 -4.01 -11.60 -17.64
C SER A 54 -5.22 -12.14 -18.42
N ASP A 55 -5.71 -13.32 -18.05
CA ASP A 55 -6.92 -13.89 -18.66
C ASP A 55 -8.17 -13.20 -18.10
N LEU A 56 -8.73 -12.28 -18.90
CA LEU A 56 -9.92 -11.53 -18.53
C LEU A 56 -11.17 -12.42 -18.45
N THR A 57 -11.21 -13.54 -19.16
CA THR A 57 -12.34 -14.48 -19.13
C THR A 57 -12.36 -15.24 -17.81
N GLU A 58 -11.20 -15.76 -17.39
CA GLU A 58 -11.08 -16.42 -16.08
C GLU A 58 -11.31 -15.44 -14.93
N LEU A 59 -10.81 -14.21 -15.07
CA LEU A 59 -11.03 -13.16 -14.08
C LEU A 59 -12.52 -12.80 -13.97
N PHE A 60 -13.21 -12.60 -15.10
CA PHE A 60 -14.63 -12.25 -15.10
C PHE A 60 -15.50 -13.36 -14.51
N ASN A 61 -15.19 -14.62 -14.83
CA ASN A 61 -15.90 -15.77 -14.29
C ASN A 61 -15.46 -16.15 -12.88
N TRP A 62 -14.46 -15.46 -12.33
CA TRP A 62 -13.86 -15.72 -11.01
C TRP A 62 -13.34 -17.15 -10.84
N THR A 63 -12.72 -17.70 -11.89
CA THR A 63 -12.17 -19.07 -11.93
C THR A 63 -10.65 -19.10 -11.96
N CYS A 64 -10.01 -17.94 -11.86
CA CYS A 64 -8.57 -17.80 -11.95
C CYS A 64 -7.80 -18.48 -10.80
N GLU A 65 -6.51 -18.74 -10.97
CA GLU A 65 -5.66 -19.36 -9.93
C GLU A 65 -5.77 -18.63 -8.58
N ARG A 66 -5.82 -17.29 -8.62
CA ARG A 66 -5.89 -16.39 -7.45
C ARG A 66 -7.32 -16.08 -6.96
N CYS A 67 -8.34 -16.58 -7.65
CA CYS A 67 -9.76 -16.35 -7.35
C CYS A 67 -10.32 -17.43 -6.39
N ASN A 68 -9.50 -18.44 -6.09
CA ASN A 68 -9.81 -19.49 -5.15
C ASN A 68 -9.53 -19.02 -3.70
N GLY A 69 -10.16 -19.65 -2.70
CA GLY A 69 -9.90 -19.35 -1.29
C GLY A 69 -10.98 -18.48 -0.66
N LEU A 70 -10.58 -17.41 0.03
CA LEU A 70 -11.45 -16.53 0.81
C LEU A 70 -12.38 -15.69 -0.06
N THR A 71 -12.05 -15.50 -1.34
CA THR A 71 -12.84 -14.72 -2.31
C THR A 71 -13.77 -15.57 -3.17
N LYS A 72 -13.90 -16.88 -2.89
CA LYS A 72 -14.67 -17.80 -3.72
C LYS A 72 -16.13 -17.37 -3.86
N GLY A 73 -16.63 -17.38 -5.10
CA GLY A 73 -18.02 -17.04 -5.41
C GLY A 73 -18.29 -15.54 -5.54
N PHE A 74 -17.25 -14.71 -5.56
CA PHE A 74 -17.37 -13.31 -5.95
C PHE A 74 -17.97 -13.16 -7.34
N GLN A 75 -18.77 -12.12 -7.51
CA GLN A 75 -19.52 -11.87 -8.75
C GLN A 75 -19.01 -10.60 -9.38
N VAL A 76 -18.14 -10.75 -10.37
CA VAL A 76 -17.66 -9.62 -11.18
C VAL A 76 -18.83 -9.06 -11.98
N ILE A 77 -18.99 -7.75 -11.94
CA ILE A 77 -19.95 -7.01 -12.76
C ILE A 77 -19.27 -6.53 -14.03
N GLU A 78 -18.08 -5.95 -13.90
CA GLU A 78 -17.35 -5.34 -15.01
C GLU A 78 -15.85 -5.38 -14.77
N ILE A 79 -15.10 -5.57 -15.86
CA ILE A 79 -13.64 -5.38 -15.91
C ILE A 79 -13.38 -4.16 -16.77
N ILE A 80 -12.65 -3.20 -16.22
CA ILE A 80 -12.21 -1.99 -16.90
C ILE A 80 -10.74 -2.17 -17.28
N PHE A 81 -10.45 -2.05 -18.57
CA PHE A 81 -9.09 -2.12 -19.09
C PHE A 81 -8.80 -0.90 -19.96
N ASP A 82 -7.76 -0.16 -19.58
CA ASP A 82 -7.22 0.95 -20.36
C ASP A 82 -5.95 0.47 -21.08
N VAL A 83 -6.04 0.39 -22.40
CA VAL A 83 -4.93 -0.05 -23.26
C VAL A 83 -3.81 1.00 -23.28
N GLU A 84 -4.15 2.28 -23.28
CA GLU A 84 -3.20 3.38 -23.43
C GLU A 84 -2.28 3.47 -22.22
N HIS A 85 -2.87 3.39 -21.02
CA HIS A 85 -2.13 3.50 -19.76
C HIS A 85 -1.83 2.15 -19.11
N CYS A 86 -2.18 1.04 -19.77
CA CYS A 86 -2.05 -0.32 -19.25
C CYS A 86 -2.67 -0.47 -17.84
N LEU A 87 -3.84 0.13 -17.62
CA LEU A 87 -4.57 0.04 -16.35
C LEU A 87 -5.58 -1.10 -16.42
N GLN A 88 -5.73 -1.81 -15.31
CA GLN A 88 -6.72 -2.85 -15.18
C GLN A 88 -7.41 -2.70 -13.83
N ALA A 89 -8.73 -2.75 -13.83
CA ALA A 89 -9.54 -2.76 -12.64
C ALA A 89 -10.74 -3.67 -12.84
N TYR A 90 -11.37 -4.09 -11.76
CA TYR A 90 -12.68 -4.73 -11.82
C TYR A 90 -13.56 -4.23 -10.69
N VAL A 91 -14.87 -4.37 -10.91
CA VAL A 91 -15.90 -4.11 -9.90
C VAL A 91 -16.81 -5.33 -9.79
N GLY A 92 -17.21 -5.67 -8.58
CA GLY A 92 -18.12 -6.78 -8.33
C GLY A 92 -18.70 -6.78 -6.92
N VAL A 93 -19.56 -7.76 -6.65
CA VAL A 93 -20.28 -7.89 -5.37
C VAL A 93 -19.72 -9.03 -4.54
N ALA A 94 -19.28 -8.70 -3.33
CA ALA A 94 -18.89 -9.64 -2.28
C ALA A 94 -20.08 -9.80 -1.31
N LYS A 95 -20.85 -10.89 -1.47
CA LYS A 95 -22.08 -11.13 -0.69
C LYS A 95 -21.80 -11.44 0.77
N ASP A 96 -20.71 -12.15 1.03
CA ASP A 96 -20.19 -12.50 2.35
C ASP A 96 -19.77 -11.26 3.14
N LEU A 97 -19.16 -10.28 2.48
CA LEU A 97 -18.78 -8.99 3.07
C LEU A 97 -19.91 -7.96 3.05
N ASN A 98 -21.01 -8.23 2.34
CA ASN A 98 -22.07 -7.26 2.04
C ASN A 98 -21.51 -5.94 1.48
N ALA A 99 -20.59 -6.05 0.51
CA ALA A 99 -19.84 -4.92 -0.02
C ALA A 99 -19.67 -5.00 -1.54
N ILE A 100 -19.44 -3.84 -2.16
CA ILE A 100 -18.93 -3.73 -3.52
C ILE A 100 -17.42 -3.67 -3.43
N ILE A 101 -16.73 -4.57 -4.13
CA ILE A 101 -15.27 -4.55 -4.22
C ILE A 101 -14.88 -3.93 -5.54
N ILE A 102 -13.99 -2.94 -5.46
CA ILE A 102 -13.33 -2.32 -6.59
C ILE A 102 -11.84 -2.53 -6.39
N ALA A 103 -11.21 -3.28 -7.29
CA ALA A 103 -9.78 -3.53 -7.24
C ALA A 103 -9.10 -2.88 -8.43
N PHE A 104 -8.03 -2.14 -8.18
CA PHE A 104 -7.18 -1.52 -9.19
C PHE A 104 -5.84 -2.23 -9.20
N ARG A 105 -5.35 -2.56 -10.40
CA ARG A 105 -4.00 -3.05 -10.57
C ARG A 105 -3.01 -1.93 -10.26
N GLY A 106 -2.06 -2.25 -9.38
CA GLY A 106 -0.89 -1.41 -9.16
C GLY A 106 0.15 -1.63 -10.27
N THR A 107 1.41 -1.73 -9.87
CA THR A 107 2.52 -1.95 -10.81
C THR A 107 2.80 -3.40 -11.09
N GLN A 108 3.41 -3.65 -12.24
CA GLN A 108 3.95 -4.97 -12.55
C GLN A 108 5.27 -5.18 -11.78
N GLU A 109 5.49 -6.42 -11.33
CA GLU A 109 6.66 -6.81 -10.52
C GLU A 109 8.00 -6.37 -11.14
N HIS A 110 8.13 -6.48 -12.45
CA HIS A 110 9.37 -6.15 -13.18
C HIS A 110 9.51 -4.65 -13.51
N SER A 111 8.58 -3.80 -13.06
CA SER A 111 8.54 -2.36 -13.38
C SER A 111 8.76 -1.45 -12.16
N LEU A 112 9.48 -1.94 -11.14
CA LEU A 112 9.79 -1.15 -9.94
C LEU A 112 10.64 0.10 -10.24
N GLN A 113 11.51 0.04 -11.24
CA GLN A 113 12.32 1.20 -11.67
C GLN A 113 11.45 2.29 -12.30
N ASN A 114 10.46 1.93 -13.10
CA ASN A 114 9.47 2.88 -13.62
C ASN A 114 8.72 3.54 -12.46
N TRP A 115 8.41 2.76 -11.42
CA TRP A 115 7.72 3.24 -10.23
C TRP A 115 8.44 4.32 -9.44
N VAL A 116 9.74 4.16 -9.21
CA VAL A 116 10.51 5.15 -8.44
C VAL A 116 10.84 6.37 -9.30
N SER A 117 11.01 6.18 -10.61
CA SER A 117 11.44 7.24 -11.53
C SER A 117 10.30 8.20 -11.90
N ASP A 118 9.07 7.69 -12.01
CA ASP A 118 7.91 8.45 -12.51
C ASP A 118 6.94 8.91 -11.43
N LEU A 119 7.26 8.64 -10.16
CA LEU A 119 6.47 9.18 -9.07
C LEU A 119 6.74 10.70 -9.06
N PHE A 120 5.70 11.51 -9.18
CA PHE A 120 5.83 12.97 -9.14
C PHE A 120 5.30 13.45 -7.80
N TRP A 121 6.18 14.08 -7.02
CA TRP A 121 5.83 14.66 -5.73
C TRP A 121 5.10 15.98 -5.96
N LYS A 122 3.80 15.88 -6.27
CA LYS A 122 2.90 17.02 -6.19
C LYS A 122 2.34 17.10 -4.77
N GLN A 123 2.76 18.09 -4.01
CA GLN A 123 2.06 18.48 -2.80
C GLN A 123 0.69 19.04 -3.23
N LEU A 124 -0.35 18.25 -2.98
CA LEU A 124 -1.73 18.71 -3.08
C LEU A 124 -2.10 19.22 -1.70
N ASP A 125 -2.22 20.54 -1.55
CA ASP A 125 -2.87 21.10 -0.37
C ASP A 125 -4.36 20.71 -0.44
N LEU A 126 -4.74 19.73 0.37
CA LEU A 126 -6.14 19.34 0.52
C LEU A 126 -6.80 20.42 1.39
N ASN A 127 -7.71 21.19 0.80
CA ASN A 127 -8.43 22.30 1.43
C ASN A 127 -9.58 21.80 2.31
#